data_AF-A0A6L8DU22-F1
#
_entry.id   AF-A0A6L8DU22-F1
#
_cell.length_a   1.000
_cell.length_b   1.000
_cell.length_c   1.000
_cell.angle_alpha   90.00
_cell.angle_beta   90.00
_cell.angle_gamma   90.00
#
_symmetry.space_group_name_H-M   'P 1'
#
loop_
_entity.id
_entity.type
_entity.pdbx_description
1 polymer ?
#
loop_
_entity_poly.entity_id
_entity_poly.type
_entity_poly.pdbx_seq_one_letter_code
_entity_poly.pdbx_strand_id
1 'polypeptide(L)'
;MRHAARAAALVAGALALAPGCLQTGGPAPESVPGAPRIRLATSPSGQRAVDVAGLPAADLEQLERAAPSRDAWQAILRVHVAQADPGAAALPPVLGDYAVHDGALRFTPRFPFDAGQRYEVVFDPSSLPSARGPSAPIPPPPVRAMVEVPALDREPSTRVAAVYPTGPEVPENHLRLYIVFSAPMGLGSGNPHVRLLDERGDPVADAFLPLDVDLWNADRTRYTIFYDPGRVKRGIRPNAELGRPLSADRRYTLAIDAAWRDAAGQPLVAPFRREFRVGPPRERALDPAAWRLDLPAGGTRDALAVRFPVPLDYGLLQSTLRVRTGEGRPLAGEIRVEQGETRWTFTPRAPWRPGAYELVAAATLEDVAGNRIGRPFEVDAAGARGPERARGAVVPFRIGRASSTR
;
A
#
# COMPACT_ATOMS: atom_id res chain seq x y z
N MET A 1 14.86 26.58 67.97
CA MET A 1 15.76 26.75 66.81
C MET A 1 14.96 26.39 65.56
N ARG A 2 14.43 27.41 64.86
CA ARG A 2 14.73 27.77 63.45
C ARG A 2 14.42 26.64 62.44
N HIS A 3 13.28 26.70 61.76
CA HIS A 3 13.07 27.23 60.38
C HIS A 3 13.06 26.08 59.36
N ALA A 4 12.24 26.00 58.31
CA ALA A 4 11.15 26.85 57.81
C ALA A 4 10.39 26.04 56.74
N ALA A 5 9.07 26.23 56.62
CA ALA A 5 8.37 26.02 55.36
C ALA A 5 7.48 27.25 55.14
N ARG A 6 7.89 28.09 54.19
CA ARG A 6 7.16 29.29 53.78
C ARG A 6 5.95 28.87 52.95
N ALA A 7 4.77 29.20 53.44
CA ALA A 7 3.57 29.29 52.63
C ALA A 7 3.66 30.56 51.77
N ALA A 8 3.45 30.42 50.46
CA ALA A 8 3.13 31.53 49.57
C ALA A 8 1.91 31.11 48.75
N ALA A 9 0.82 31.84 48.97
CA ALA A 9 -0.44 31.73 48.26
C ALA A 9 -0.30 32.17 46.81
N LEU A 10 -1.01 31.51 45.90
CA LEU A 10 -1.36 32.08 44.60
C LEU A 10 -2.82 31.78 44.29
N VAL A 11 -3.50 32.87 43.98
CA VAL A 11 -4.93 33.09 43.82
C VAL A 11 -5.51 32.22 42.71
N ALA A 12 -6.52 31.41 43.03
CA ALA A 12 -7.37 30.77 42.04
C ALA A 12 -8.40 31.79 41.52
N GLY A 13 -8.10 32.40 40.36
CA GLY A 13 -9.06 33.21 39.62
C GLY A 13 -10.11 32.33 38.97
N ALA A 14 -11.32 32.34 39.52
CA ALA A 14 -12.49 31.76 38.87
C ALA A 14 -12.92 32.67 37.71
N LEU A 15 -12.56 32.32 36.47
CA LEU A 15 -13.18 32.90 35.28
C LEU A 15 -14.45 32.09 34.95
N ALA A 16 -15.60 32.67 35.27
CA ALA A 16 -16.89 32.23 34.78
C ALA A 16 -16.96 32.50 33.26
N LEU A 17 -16.86 31.44 32.45
CA LEU A 17 -17.20 31.51 31.02
C LEU A 17 -18.71 31.39 30.89
N ALA A 18 -19.35 32.52 30.59
CA ALA A 18 -20.75 32.59 30.17
C ALA A 18 -20.97 31.78 28.88
N PRO A 19 -22.16 31.19 28.67
CA PRO A 19 -22.51 30.55 27.41
C PRO A 19 -22.60 31.63 26.32
N GLY A 20 -21.56 31.70 25.49
CA GLY A 20 -21.50 32.58 24.33
C GLY A 20 -22.54 32.15 23.29
N CYS A 21 -23.38 33.10 22.91
CA CYS A 21 -24.43 32.98 21.91
C CYS A 21 -23.98 32.27 20.63
N LEU A 22 -24.87 31.43 20.09
CA LEU A 22 -24.88 31.07 18.68
C LEU A 22 -24.82 32.35 17.84
N GLN A 23 -23.68 32.60 17.19
CA GLN A 23 -23.64 33.49 16.04
C GLN A 23 -24.20 32.72 14.85
N THR A 24 -25.48 32.94 14.60
CA THR A 24 -26.11 32.75 13.30
C THR A 24 -25.24 33.42 12.23
N GLY A 25 -24.94 32.68 11.17
CA GLY A 25 -24.06 33.09 10.08
C GLY A 25 -24.35 34.51 9.60
N GLY A 26 -23.31 35.33 9.56
CA GLY A 26 -23.33 36.54 8.74
C GLY A 26 -23.57 36.15 7.28
N PRO A 27 -24.25 37.00 6.50
CA PRO A 27 -24.45 36.73 5.09
C PRO A 27 -23.10 36.51 4.42
N ALA A 28 -22.99 35.43 3.63
CA ALA A 28 -21.89 35.25 2.70
C ALA A 28 -21.71 36.55 1.90
N PRO A 29 -20.48 37.00 1.60
CA PRO A 29 -20.28 38.21 0.82
C PRO A 29 -21.09 38.13 -0.47
N GLU A 30 -21.96 39.13 -0.67
CA GLU A 30 -22.79 39.25 -1.86
C GLU A 30 -21.92 39.10 -3.11
N SER A 31 -22.34 38.20 -3.97
CA SER A 31 -21.59 37.80 -5.14
C SER A 31 -21.51 38.93 -6.16
N VAL A 32 -20.28 39.38 -6.49
CA VAL A 32 -20.06 40.27 -7.64
C VAL A 32 -20.44 39.52 -8.93
N PRO A 33 -21.41 40.01 -9.72
CA PRO A 33 -21.71 39.44 -11.03
C PRO A 33 -20.48 39.55 -11.95
N GLY A 34 -20.05 38.44 -12.56
CA GLY A 34 -18.96 38.43 -13.54
C GLY A 34 -17.54 38.09 -13.02
N ALA A 35 -17.36 37.74 -11.74
CA ALA A 35 -16.08 37.22 -11.25
C ALA A 35 -15.92 35.72 -11.60
N PRO A 36 -14.74 35.26 -12.08
CA PRO A 36 -14.48 33.85 -12.36
C PRO A 36 -14.63 32.97 -11.12
N ARG A 37 -15.33 31.84 -11.25
CA ARG A 37 -15.55 30.88 -10.16
C ARG A 37 -15.26 29.46 -10.61
N ILE A 38 -14.44 28.76 -9.84
CA ILE A 38 -14.15 27.35 -10.03
C ILE A 38 -15.17 26.52 -9.25
N ARG A 39 -15.77 25.52 -9.89
CA ARG A 39 -16.70 24.57 -9.25
C ARG A 39 -16.53 23.16 -9.81
N LEU A 40 -16.90 22.17 -9.02
CA LEU A 40 -17.11 20.82 -9.54
C LEU A 40 -18.43 20.77 -10.31
N ALA A 41 -18.37 20.14 -11.48
CA ALA A 41 -19.51 19.89 -12.35
C ALA A 41 -19.63 18.38 -12.65
N THR A 42 -20.71 18.02 -13.32
CA THR A 42 -20.91 16.67 -13.86
C THR A 42 -21.05 16.80 -15.37
N SER A 43 -20.25 16.04 -16.12
CA SER A 43 -20.32 15.98 -17.57
C SER A 43 -21.62 15.29 -18.03
N PRO A 44 -22.01 15.44 -19.31
CA PRO A 44 -23.15 14.71 -19.86
C PRO A 44 -23.04 13.18 -19.74
N SER A 45 -21.81 12.64 -19.68
CA SER A 45 -21.56 11.22 -19.46
C SER A 45 -21.65 10.78 -17.99
N GLY A 46 -21.97 11.68 -17.06
CA GLY A 46 -22.03 11.41 -15.62
C GLY A 46 -20.69 11.48 -14.90
N GLN A 47 -19.60 11.83 -15.61
CA GLN A 47 -18.26 11.95 -15.05
C GLN A 47 -18.08 13.30 -14.32
N ARG A 48 -17.34 13.32 -13.21
CA ARG A 48 -17.01 14.58 -12.52
C ARG A 48 -16.00 15.40 -13.32
N ALA A 49 -16.28 16.69 -13.46
CA ALA A 49 -15.50 17.67 -14.21
C ALA A 49 -15.28 18.94 -13.38
N VAL A 50 -14.45 19.86 -13.86
CA VAL A 50 -14.20 21.17 -13.26
C VAL A 50 -14.66 22.26 -14.23
N ASP A 51 -15.51 23.18 -13.76
CA ASP A 51 -15.97 24.33 -14.53
C ASP A 51 -15.39 25.62 -13.96
N VAL A 52 -14.93 26.50 -14.85
CA VAL A 52 -14.70 27.91 -14.57
C VAL A 52 -15.84 28.71 -15.19
N ALA A 53 -16.75 29.18 -14.34
CA ALA A 53 -17.91 29.99 -14.73
C ALA A 53 -17.65 31.48 -14.51
N GLY A 54 -18.48 32.34 -15.10
CA GLY A 54 -18.37 33.80 -14.95
C GLY A 54 -17.29 34.42 -15.85
N LEU A 55 -16.91 33.75 -16.94
CA LEU A 55 -15.99 34.28 -17.94
C LEU A 55 -16.75 35.15 -18.96
N PRO A 56 -16.10 36.17 -19.57
CA PRO A 56 -16.71 36.95 -20.64
C PRO A 56 -17.12 36.07 -21.83
N ALA A 57 -18.33 36.29 -22.39
CA ALA A 57 -18.83 35.49 -23.52
C ALA A 57 -17.89 35.54 -24.74
N ALA A 58 -17.30 36.70 -25.02
CA ALA A 58 -16.34 36.87 -26.11
C ALA A 58 -15.09 35.97 -25.95
N ASP A 59 -14.62 35.77 -24.71
CA ASP A 59 -13.50 34.86 -24.44
C ASP A 59 -13.88 33.41 -24.70
N LEU A 60 -15.06 33.00 -24.23
CA LEU A 60 -15.57 31.65 -24.45
C LEU A 60 -15.77 31.36 -25.95
N GLU A 61 -16.40 32.25 -26.69
CA GLU A 61 -16.58 32.11 -28.14
C GLU A 61 -15.25 32.06 -28.89
N GLN A 62 -14.26 32.85 -28.45
CA GLN A 62 -12.94 32.83 -29.06
C GLN A 62 -12.18 31.54 -28.76
N LEU A 63 -12.26 31.04 -27.52
CA LEU A 63 -11.67 29.76 -27.14
C LEU A 63 -12.32 28.59 -27.88
N GLU A 64 -13.64 28.63 -28.08
CA GLU A 64 -14.35 27.61 -28.84
C GLU A 64 -13.96 27.63 -30.33
N ARG A 65 -13.91 28.82 -30.95
CA ARG A 65 -13.48 28.97 -32.36
C ARG A 65 -12.01 28.64 -32.59
N ALA A 66 -11.12 29.02 -31.66
CA ALA A 66 -9.68 28.87 -31.84
C ALA A 66 -9.22 27.42 -31.70
N ALA A 67 -10.02 26.56 -31.06
CA ALA A 67 -9.67 25.18 -30.70
C ALA A 67 -8.21 25.05 -30.18
N PRO A 68 -7.87 25.68 -29.03
CA PRO A 68 -6.50 25.78 -28.55
C PRO A 68 -5.82 24.42 -28.40
N SER A 69 -4.49 24.41 -28.54
CA SER A 69 -3.67 23.26 -28.19
C SER A 69 -3.78 22.95 -26.69
N ARG A 70 -3.43 21.73 -26.29
CA ARG A 70 -3.41 21.32 -24.87
C ARG A 70 -2.56 22.27 -24.02
N ASP A 71 -1.39 22.67 -24.50
CA ASP A 71 -0.49 23.57 -23.76
C ASP A 71 -1.12 24.96 -23.57
N ALA A 72 -1.85 25.46 -24.58
CA ALA A 72 -2.58 26.72 -24.48
C ALA A 72 -3.74 26.62 -23.47
N TRP A 73 -4.45 25.49 -23.43
CA TRP A 73 -5.45 25.23 -22.39
C TRP A 73 -4.84 25.13 -21.00
N GLN A 74 -3.69 24.46 -20.86
CA GLN A 74 -2.97 24.34 -19.59
C GLN A 74 -2.34 25.66 -19.13
N ALA A 75 -2.12 26.63 -20.02
CA ALA A 75 -1.78 27.99 -19.59
C ALA A 75 -2.97 28.68 -18.90
N ILE A 76 -4.21 28.37 -19.31
CA ILE A 76 -5.44 28.98 -18.79
C ILE A 76 -5.94 28.26 -17.54
N LEU A 77 -6.01 26.93 -17.54
CA LEU A 77 -6.56 26.13 -16.45
C LEU A 77 -5.73 24.87 -16.20
N ARG A 78 -5.26 24.70 -14.96
CA ARG A 78 -4.52 23.51 -14.52
C ARG A 78 -5.22 22.87 -13.33
N VAL A 79 -5.21 21.54 -13.30
CA VAL A 79 -5.68 20.74 -12.18
C VAL A 79 -4.52 19.86 -11.71
N HIS A 80 -4.14 19.95 -10.45
CA HIS A 80 -3.07 19.15 -9.84
C HIS A 80 -3.63 18.32 -8.69
N VAL A 81 -3.00 17.19 -8.40
CA VAL A 81 -3.23 16.50 -7.12
C VAL A 81 -2.68 17.38 -6.01
N ALA A 82 -3.49 17.68 -5.00
CA ALA A 82 -3.05 18.51 -3.87
C ALA A 82 -1.96 17.76 -3.10
N GLN A 83 -0.81 18.42 -2.92
CA GLN A 83 0.30 17.89 -2.14
C GLN A 83 0.17 18.31 -0.68
N ALA A 84 0.52 17.41 0.24
CA ALA A 84 0.50 17.70 1.68
C ALA A 84 1.70 18.56 2.13
N ASP A 85 2.82 18.48 1.40
CA ASP A 85 4.03 19.26 1.67
C ASP A 85 4.13 20.44 0.68
N PRO A 86 4.05 21.69 1.16
CA PRO A 86 4.21 22.89 0.34
C PRO A 86 5.58 23.03 -0.35
N GLY A 87 6.61 22.31 0.11
CA GLY A 87 7.96 22.35 -0.45
C GLY A 87 8.24 21.29 -1.54
N ALA A 88 7.29 20.39 -1.81
CA ALA A 88 7.46 19.34 -2.80
C ALA A 88 7.51 19.90 -4.24
N ALA A 89 8.25 19.22 -5.12
CA ALA A 89 8.29 19.58 -6.54
C ALA A 89 6.87 19.51 -7.14
N ALA A 90 6.55 20.48 -8.01
CA ALA A 90 5.25 20.59 -8.64
C ALA A 90 4.95 19.33 -9.48
N LEU A 91 3.83 18.67 -9.17
CA LEU A 91 3.35 17.54 -9.95
C LEU A 91 2.88 18.00 -11.34
N PRO A 92 3.00 17.15 -12.38
CA PRO A 92 2.38 17.43 -13.66
C PRO A 92 0.86 17.58 -13.52
N PRO A 93 0.21 18.42 -14.34
CA PRO A 93 -1.24 18.56 -14.32
C PRO A 93 -1.94 17.25 -14.69
N VAL A 94 -3.10 17.01 -14.08
CA VAL A 94 -3.99 15.89 -14.37
C VAL A 94 -4.32 15.90 -15.86
N LEU A 95 -4.20 14.74 -16.49
CA LEU A 95 -4.53 14.57 -17.90
C LEU A 95 -6.06 14.66 -18.09
N GLY A 96 -6.48 15.40 -19.11
CA GLY A 96 -7.89 15.54 -19.47
C GLY A 96 -8.08 16.40 -20.71
N ASP A 97 -9.35 16.62 -21.00
CA ASP A 97 -9.82 17.40 -22.15
C ASP A 97 -10.47 18.70 -21.67
N TYR A 98 -10.34 19.74 -22.50
CA TYR A 98 -10.87 21.06 -22.25
C TYR A 98 -11.92 21.39 -23.31
N ALA A 99 -13.00 22.02 -22.88
CA ALA A 99 -14.05 22.49 -23.79
C ALA A 99 -14.74 23.71 -23.22
N VAL A 100 -15.37 24.50 -24.09
CA VAL A 100 -16.41 25.45 -23.68
C VAL A 100 -17.72 24.69 -23.63
N HIS A 101 -18.45 24.79 -22.53
CA HIS A 101 -19.73 24.10 -22.34
C HIS A 101 -20.60 24.87 -21.36
N ASP A 102 -21.88 25.08 -21.70
CA ASP A 102 -22.87 25.80 -20.87
C ASP A 102 -22.36 27.15 -20.33
N GLY A 103 -21.64 27.92 -21.17
CA GLY A 103 -21.11 29.23 -20.78
C GLY A 103 -19.96 29.16 -19.75
N ALA A 104 -19.29 28.02 -19.65
CA ALA A 104 -18.12 27.82 -18.79
C ALA A 104 -16.97 27.18 -19.57
N LEU A 105 -15.73 27.42 -19.10
CA LEU A 105 -14.58 26.62 -19.49
C LEU A 105 -14.58 25.35 -18.62
N ARG A 106 -14.73 24.19 -19.24
CA ARG A 106 -14.78 22.89 -18.58
C ARG A 106 -13.50 22.11 -18.82
N PHE A 107 -12.99 21.50 -17.76
CA PHE A 107 -11.97 20.46 -17.79
C PHE A 107 -12.59 19.12 -17.37
N THR A 108 -12.46 18.10 -18.22
CA THR A 108 -12.90 16.72 -17.93
C THR A 108 -11.67 15.83 -17.83
N PRO A 109 -11.38 15.22 -16.67
CA PRO A 109 -10.19 14.42 -16.52
C PRO A 109 -10.30 13.12 -17.34
N ARG A 110 -9.19 12.62 -17.88
CA ARG A 110 -9.16 11.38 -18.66
C ARG A 110 -9.53 10.16 -17.81
N PHE A 111 -9.20 10.20 -16.53
CA PHE A 111 -9.60 9.24 -15.52
C PHE A 111 -10.47 9.97 -14.48
N PRO A 112 -11.53 9.34 -13.93
CA PRO A 112 -12.34 9.97 -12.89
C PRO A 112 -11.49 10.46 -11.70
N PHE A 113 -11.88 11.56 -11.08
CA PHE A 113 -11.27 11.99 -9.82
C PHE A 113 -11.44 10.91 -8.75
N ASP A 114 -10.38 10.68 -7.97
CA ASP A 114 -10.42 9.77 -6.83
C ASP A 114 -11.28 10.40 -5.72
N ALA A 115 -12.22 9.62 -5.19
CA ALA A 115 -13.09 10.10 -4.12
C ALA A 115 -12.28 10.30 -2.82
N GLY A 116 -12.47 11.44 -2.15
CA GLY A 116 -11.69 11.84 -0.97
C GLY A 116 -10.28 12.37 -1.28
N GLN A 117 -9.85 12.40 -2.54
CA GLN A 117 -8.61 13.05 -2.98
C GLN A 117 -8.89 14.53 -3.28
N ARG A 118 -8.05 15.40 -2.73
CA ARG A 118 -8.08 16.83 -3.00
C ARG A 118 -7.27 17.16 -4.25
N TYR A 119 -7.81 18.05 -5.08
CA TYR A 119 -7.16 18.57 -6.27
C TYR A 119 -7.11 20.09 -6.22
N GLU A 120 -5.93 20.66 -6.47
CA GLU A 120 -5.77 22.10 -6.63
C GLU A 120 -6.08 22.48 -8.08
N VAL A 121 -7.07 23.35 -8.25
CA VAL A 121 -7.41 23.94 -9.54
C VAL A 121 -6.86 25.36 -9.58
N VAL A 122 -6.07 25.68 -10.60
CA VAL A 122 -5.49 26.99 -10.84
C VAL A 122 -5.99 27.53 -12.17
N PHE A 123 -6.79 28.59 -12.12
CA PHE A 123 -7.25 29.34 -13.29
C PHE A 123 -6.44 30.64 -13.41
N ASP A 124 -5.83 30.86 -14.56
CA ASP A 124 -5.03 32.05 -14.86
C ASP A 124 -5.74 32.96 -15.88
N PRO A 125 -6.41 34.05 -15.42
CA PRO A 125 -7.15 34.95 -16.29
C PRO A 125 -6.23 35.74 -17.24
N SER A 126 -4.94 35.88 -16.93
CA SER A 126 -3.98 36.57 -17.83
C SER A 126 -3.73 35.80 -19.12
N SER A 127 -4.05 34.50 -19.12
CA SER A 127 -3.91 33.64 -20.30
C SER A 127 -5.13 33.66 -21.22
N LEU A 128 -6.23 34.33 -20.83
CA LEU A 128 -7.43 34.48 -21.67
C LEU A 128 -7.19 35.33 -22.93
N PRO A 129 -7.98 35.15 -24.00
CA PRO A 129 -7.85 35.95 -25.21
C PRO A 129 -8.00 37.47 -24.99
N SER A 130 -8.99 37.90 -24.19
CA SER A 130 -9.25 39.31 -23.87
C SER A 130 -8.12 40.01 -23.12
N ALA A 131 -7.29 39.24 -22.40
CA ALA A 131 -6.11 39.75 -21.71
C ALA A 131 -4.94 40.03 -22.68
N ARG A 132 -5.03 39.60 -23.94
CA ARG A 132 -3.98 39.72 -24.96
C ARG A 132 -4.28 40.87 -25.91
N GLY A 133 -4.02 42.10 -25.47
CA GLY A 133 -4.15 43.28 -26.33
C GLY A 133 -3.58 44.56 -25.71
N PRO A 134 -3.23 45.56 -26.52
CA PRO A 134 -2.66 46.83 -26.05
C PRO A 134 -3.62 47.67 -25.20
N SER A 135 -4.93 47.36 -25.25
CA SER A 135 -5.97 47.99 -24.42
C SER A 135 -6.59 47.00 -23.42
N ALA A 136 -5.94 45.86 -23.18
CA ALA A 136 -6.43 44.89 -22.23
C ALA A 136 -6.36 45.45 -20.79
N PRO A 137 -7.42 45.29 -19.97
CA PRO A 137 -7.36 45.63 -18.57
C PRO A 137 -6.30 44.80 -17.84
N ILE A 138 -5.75 45.31 -16.74
CA ILE A 138 -4.81 44.56 -15.90
C ILE A 138 -5.52 43.28 -15.44
N PRO A 139 -5.01 42.07 -15.80
CA PRO A 139 -5.69 40.84 -15.45
C PRO A 139 -5.66 40.63 -13.92
N PRO A 140 -6.74 40.10 -13.32
CA PRO A 140 -6.75 39.77 -11.91
C PRO A 140 -5.72 38.66 -11.60
N PRO A 141 -5.33 38.46 -10.33
CA PRO A 141 -4.45 37.36 -9.95
C PRO A 141 -5.09 35.99 -10.27
N PRO A 142 -4.28 34.93 -10.43
CA PRO A 142 -4.80 33.58 -10.62
C PRO A 142 -5.77 33.16 -9.52
N VAL A 143 -6.89 32.57 -9.92
CA VAL A 143 -7.90 32.03 -9.01
C VAL A 143 -7.54 30.59 -8.68
N ARG A 144 -7.45 30.29 -7.39
CA ARG A 144 -7.15 28.95 -6.89
C ARG A 144 -8.34 28.41 -6.13
N ALA A 145 -8.68 27.14 -6.35
CA ALA A 145 -9.69 26.45 -5.58
C ALA A 145 -9.26 25.01 -5.30
N MET A 146 -9.60 24.52 -4.11
CA MET A 146 -9.47 23.11 -3.78
C MET A 146 -10.79 22.42 -4.13
N VAL A 147 -10.74 21.40 -4.96
CA VAL A 147 -11.89 20.57 -5.31
C VAL A 147 -11.68 19.15 -4.82
N GLU A 148 -12.75 18.53 -4.32
CA GLU A 148 -12.76 17.17 -3.84
C GLU A 148 -14.10 16.55 -4.26
N VAL A 149 -14.06 15.39 -4.91
CA VAL A 149 -15.26 14.56 -5.01
C VAL A 149 -15.40 13.88 -3.64
N PRO A 150 -16.45 14.18 -2.86
CA PRO A 150 -16.58 13.57 -1.55
C PRO A 150 -16.53 12.06 -1.67
N ALA A 151 -15.75 11.42 -0.82
CA ALA A 151 -15.94 9.99 -0.58
C ALA A 151 -17.42 9.79 -0.19
N LEU A 152 -18.10 8.82 -0.80
CA LEU A 152 -19.43 8.46 -0.32
C LEU A 152 -19.29 8.13 1.16
N ASP A 153 -20.10 8.76 2.03
CA ASP A 153 -20.17 8.41 3.46
C ASP A 153 -20.64 6.95 3.58
N ARG A 154 -19.69 6.05 3.52
CA ARG A 154 -19.83 4.62 3.76
C ARG A 154 -19.01 4.30 4.98
N GLU A 155 -19.58 3.57 5.92
CA GLU A 155 -18.78 3.11 7.06
C GLU A 155 -17.55 2.34 6.55
N PRO A 156 -16.34 2.66 7.06
CA PRO A 156 -15.15 1.87 6.78
C PRO A 156 -15.41 0.39 7.05
N SER A 157 -15.12 -0.47 6.07
CA SER A 157 -15.29 -1.94 6.20
C SER A 157 -13.99 -2.71 6.02
N THR A 158 -12.98 -2.07 5.42
CA THR A 158 -11.71 -2.69 5.07
C THR A 158 -10.81 -2.76 6.30
N ARG A 159 -10.23 -3.94 6.57
CA ARG A 159 -9.32 -4.17 7.69
C ARG A 159 -8.08 -4.93 7.25
N VAL A 160 -7.00 -4.82 8.03
CA VAL A 160 -5.86 -5.73 7.92
C VAL A 160 -6.31 -7.12 8.38
N ALA A 161 -6.40 -8.06 7.45
CA ALA A 161 -6.82 -9.43 7.70
C ALA A 161 -5.67 -10.28 8.26
N ALA A 162 -4.44 -10.07 7.79
CA ALA A 162 -3.26 -10.77 8.28
C ALA A 162 -1.97 -10.01 7.93
N VAL A 163 -0.92 -10.27 8.70
CA VAL A 163 0.46 -9.91 8.36
C VAL A 163 1.31 -11.16 8.40
N TYR A 164 2.14 -11.35 7.37
CA TYR A 164 3.04 -12.50 7.24
C TYR A 164 4.51 -12.06 7.35
N PRO A 165 5.38 -12.87 7.98
CA PRO A 165 5.06 -14.18 8.57
C PRO A 165 4.20 -14.05 9.83
N THR A 166 3.32 -15.02 10.13
CA THR A 166 2.37 -14.97 11.26
C THR A 166 2.96 -15.40 12.60
N GLY A 167 4.15 -16.02 12.58
CA GLY A 167 4.86 -16.43 13.79
C GLY A 167 5.25 -15.26 14.70
N PRO A 168 5.40 -15.49 16.02
CA PRO A 168 5.74 -14.45 17.00
C PRO A 168 7.21 -14.02 16.97
N GLU A 169 8.05 -14.74 16.21
CA GLU A 169 9.48 -14.49 16.07
C GLU A 169 9.88 -14.48 14.59
N VAL A 170 10.72 -13.51 14.21
CA VAL A 170 11.33 -13.41 12.86
C VAL A 170 12.85 -13.37 13.00
N PRO A 171 13.63 -13.83 12.01
CA PRO A 171 15.08 -13.73 12.09
C PRO A 171 15.57 -12.30 11.88
N GLU A 172 16.74 -11.97 12.41
CA GLU A 172 17.36 -10.65 12.24
C GLU A 172 17.56 -10.24 10.77
N ASN A 173 17.81 -11.21 9.88
CA ASN A 173 17.97 -10.99 8.44
C ASN A 173 16.67 -11.26 7.64
N HIS A 174 15.50 -11.04 8.25
CA HIS A 174 14.22 -11.14 7.58
C HIS A 174 14.11 -10.13 6.42
N LEU A 175 13.64 -10.59 5.25
CA LEU A 175 13.70 -9.78 4.03
C LEU A 175 12.42 -9.02 3.71
N ARG A 176 11.25 -9.62 3.94
CA ARG A 176 9.98 -9.06 3.45
C ARG A 176 8.78 -9.48 4.27
N LEU A 177 7.78 -8.61 4.30
CA LEU A 177 6.49 -8.85 4.92
C LEU A 177 5.39 -8.81 3.87
N TYR A 178 4.27 -9.47 4.17
CA TYR A 178 3.03 -9.32 3.42
C TYR A 178 1.93 -8.77 4.32
N ILE A 179 1.23 -7.74 3.87
CA ILE A 179 0.04 -7.21 4.53
C ILE A 179 -1.16 -7.63 3.68
N VAL A 180 -2.07 -8.41 4.25
CA VAL A 180 -3.30 -8.87 3.59
C VAL A 180 -4.47 -8.07 4.14
N PHE A 181 -5.29 -7.53 3.23
CA PHE A 181 -6.48 -6.75 3.52
C PHE A 181 -7.75 -7.55 3.22
N SER A 182 -8.84 -7.22 3.91
CA SER A 182 -10.14 -7.87 3.69
C SER A 182 -10.84 -7.45 2.39
N ALA A 183 -10.34 -6.42 1.71
CA ALA A 183 -10.88 -5.88 0.46
C ALA A 183 -9.77 -5.21 -0.37
N PRO A 184 -9.98 -4.96 -1.68
CA PRO A 184 -8.99 -4.30 -2.54
C PRO A 184 -8.61 -2.89 -2.05
N MET A 185 -7.31 -2.58 -2.04
CA MET A 185 -6.78 -1.29 -1.62
C MET A 185 -6.65 -0.27 -2.77
N GLY A 186 -6.52 1.02 -2.44
CA GLY A 186 -6.30 2.11 -3.41
C GLY A 186 -4.93 2.02 -4.12
N LEU A 187 -4.75 2.82 -5.17
CA LEU A 187 -3.52 2.86 -5.99
C LEU A 187 -2.40 3.74 -5.40
N GLY A 188 -2.51 4.16 -4.13
CA GLY A 188 -1.51 5.00 -3.46
C GLY A 188 -0.37 4.20 -2.83
N SER A 189 0.75 4.88 -2.59
CA SER A 189 1.92 4.30 -1.93
C SER A 189 1.58 3.75 -0.55
N GLY A 190 1.93 2.48 -0.31
CA GLY A 190 1.72 1.84 0.98
C GLY A 190 2.76 2.21 2.04
N ASN A 191 3.97 2.55 1.63
CA ASN A 191 5.11 2.79 2.54
C ASN A 191 4.82 3.87 3.62
N PRO A 192 4.22 5.04 3.30
CA PRO A 192 3.88 6.06 4.30
C PRO A 192 2.95 5.59 5.43
N HIS A 193 2.19 4.51 5.21
CA HIS A 193 1.23 3.98 6.17
C HIS A 193 1.80 2.88 7.06
N VAL A 194 3.03 2.41 6.80
CA VAL A 194 3.65 1.28 7.53
C VAL A 194 4.87 1.76 8.31
N ARG A 195 4.89 1.49 9.61
CA ARG A 195 6.00 1.86 10.50
C ARG A 195 6.48 0.66 11.29
N LEU A 196 7.79 0.61 11.51
CA LEU A 196 8.41 -0.27 12.48
C LEU A 196 8.76 0.56 13.71
N LEU A 197 8.31 0.13 14.89
CA LEU A 197 8.61 0.79 16.16
C LEU A 197 9.50 -0.11 17.01
N ASP A 198 10.47 0.48 17.71
CA ASP A 198 11.29 -0.22 18.68
C ASP A 198 10.54 -0.48 20.01
N GLU A 199 11.23 -1.05 20.99
CA GLU A 199 10.70 -1.41 22.30
C GLU A 199 10.20 -0.21 23.13
N ARG A 200 10.68 1.00 22.81
CA ARG A 200 10.27 2.26 23.45
C ARG A 200 9.10 2.91 22.72
N GLY A 201 8.71 2.36 21.57
CA GLY A 201 7.70 2.92 20.69
C GLY A 201 8.25 3.93 19.68
N ASP A 202 9.57 4.10 19.61
CA ASP A 202 10.21 5.04 18.70
C ASP A 202 10.27 4.44 17.28
N PRO A 203 9.99 5.24 16.22
CA PRO A 203 10.13 4.76 14.84
C PRO A 203 11.58 4.35 14.53
N VAL A 204 11.74 3.16 13.94
CA VAL A 204 13.01 2.71 13.38
C VAL A 204 13.21 3.42 12.03
N ALA A 205 14.19 4.31 11.97
CA ALA A 205 14.51 5.05 10.75
C ALA A 205 14.86 4.12 9.59
N ASP A 206 14.29 4.44 8.41
CA ASP A 206 14.55 3.78 7.12
C ASP A 206 14.53 2.25 7.20
N ALA A 207 13.56 1.70 7.94
CA ALA A 207 13.44 0.25 8.14
C ALA A 207 13.04 -0.48 6.85
N PHE A 208 12.23 0.16 6.01
CA PHE A 208 11.68 -0.41 4.78
C PHE A 208 12.27 0.26 3.55
N LEU A 209 12.47 -0.52 2.49
CA LEU A 209 12.97 -0.03 1.21
C LEU A 209 11.95 0.94 0.58
N PRO A 210 12.30 2.20 0.32
CA PRO A 210 11.47 3.07 -0.50
C PRO A 210 11.51 2.56 -1.94
N LEU A 211 10.37 2.09 -2.44
CA LEU A 211 10.21 1.68 -3.82
C LEU A 211 9.33 2.70 -4.54
N ASP A 212 9.74 3.09 -5.74
CA ASP A 212 8.92 3.92 -6.65
C ASP A 212 7.74 3.15 -7.25
N VAL A 213 7.66 1.84 -6.97
CA VAL A 213 6.60 0.93 -7.42
C VAL A 213 6.00 0.20 -6.23
N ASP A 214 4.67 0.22 -6.14
CA ASP A 214 3.95 -0.56 -5.14
C ASP A 214 3.80 -2.02 -5.56
N LEU A 215 4.09 -2.92 -4.63
CA LEU A 215 4.12 -4.36 -4.89
C LEU A 215 2.83 -5.06 -4.44
N TRP A 216 1.74 -4.69 -5.11
CA TRP A 216 0.43 -5.30 -4.95
C TRP A 216 0.32 -6.63 -5.70
N ASN A 217 -0.49 -7.56 -5.17
CA ASN A 217 -1.04 -8.64 -5.99
C ASN A 217 -2.16 -8.11 -6.92
N ALA A 218 -2.59 -8.93 -7.89
CA ALA A 218 -3.50 -8.51 -8.95
C ALA A 218 -4.85 -7.94 -8.47
N ASP A 219 -5.40 -8.45 -7.36
CA ASP A 219 -6.68 -7.97 -6.80
C ASP A 219 -6.51 -6.86 -5.75
N ARG A 220 -5.26 -6.39 -5.51
CA ARG A 220 -4.91 -5.35 -4.53
C ARG A 220 -5.29 -5.67 -3.09
N THR A 221 -5.38 -6.94 -2.72
CA THR A 221 -5.64 -7.37 -1.34
C THR A 221 -4.38 -7.77 -0.58
N ARG A 222 -3.23 -7.85 -1.23
CA ARG A 222 -1.93 -8.17 -0.60
C ARG A 222 -0.84 -7.19 -1.05
N TYR A 223 -0.31 -6.45 -0.09
CA TYR A 223 0.86 -5.59 -0.27
C TYR A 223 2.13 -6.33 0.16
N THR A 224 3.21 -6.20 -0.62
CA THR A 224 4.54 -6.72 -0.26
C THR A 224 5.45 -5.56 0.11
N ILE A 225 6.08 -5.62 1.27
CA ILE A 225 7.06 -4.63 1.73
C ILE A 225 8.38 -5.32 2.03
N PHE A 226 9.48 -4.69 1.61
CA PHE A 226 10.83 -5.18 1.85
C PHE A 226 11.48 -4.39 2.98
N TYR A 227 12.18 -5.08 3.88
CA TYR A 227 13.24 -4.44 4.65
C TYR A 227 14.34 -4.00 3.69
N ASP A 228 15.00 -2.87 3.94
CA ASP A 228 16.06 -2.38 3.05
C ASP A 228 17.16 -3.44 2.85
N PRO A 229 17.29 -4.04 1.64
CA PRO A 229 18.27 -5.09 1.37
C PRO A 229 19.71 -4.60 1.52
N GLY A 230 19.96 -3.30 1.30
CA GLY A 230 21.27 -2.66 1.52
C GLY A 230 21.68 -2.61 2.98
N ARG A 231 20.72 -2.76 3.91
CA ARG A 231 20.95 -2.87 5.35
C ARG A 231 20.90 -4.32 5.86
N VAL A 232 20.37 -5.28 5.09
CA VAL A 232 20.37 -6.70 5.47
C VAL A 232 21.67 -7.41 5.10
N LYS A 233 22.17 -7.17 3.88
CA LYS A 233 23.38 -7.84 3.37
C LYS A 233 24.66 -7.28 3.99
N ARG A 234 25.57 -8.18 4.40
CA ARG A 234 26.88 -7.79 4.95
C ARG A 234 27.75 -7.09 3.89
N GLY A 235 28.51 -6.07 4.30
CA GLY A 235 29.53 -5.43 3.45
C GLY A 235 29.02 -4.43 2.42
N ILE A 236 27.78 -3.94 2.53
CA ILE A 236 27.23 -2.85 1.71
C ILE A 236 27.11 -1.58 2.59
N ARG A 237 27.39 -0.41 2.01
CA ARG A 237 27.49 0.90 2.71
C ARG A 237 26.33 1.19 3.69
N PRO A 238 25.04 0.99 3.35
CA PRO A 238 23.94 1.25 4.28
C PRO A 238 23.94 0.36 5.52
N ASN A 239 24.30 -0.93 5.42
CA ASN A 239 24.48 -1.81 6.57
C ASN A 239 25.60 -1.30 7.50
N ALA A 240 26.70 -0.81 6.93
CA ALA A 240 27.84 -0.28 7.69
C ALA A 240 27.54 1.05 8.38
N GLU A 241 26.67 1.89 7.79
CA GLU A 241 26.33 3.24 8.30
C GLU A 241 25.12 3.23 9.25
N LEU A 242 24.10 2.39 9.02
CA LEU A 242 22.81 2.40 9.74
C LEU A 242 22.50 1.09 10.49
N GLY A 243 23.34 0.06 10.36
CA GLY A 243 23.07 -1.28 10.91
C GLY A 243 21.88 -1.98 10.24
N ARG A 244 21.56 -3.18 10.72
CA ARG A 244 20.38 -3.94 10.27
C ARG A 244 19.08 -3.27 10.75
N PRO A 245 17.96 -3.37 10.00
CA PRO A 245 16.67 -2.85 10.45
C PRO A 245 16.14 -3.54 11.71
N LEU A 246 16.51 -4.80 11.90
CA LEU A 246 16.17 -5.63 13.04
C LEU A 246 17.46 -6.04 13.76
N SER A 247 17.39 -6.17 15.09
CA SER A 247 18.48 -6.68 15.92
C SER A 247 18.01 -7.87 16.74
N ALA A 248 18.82 -8.93 16.78
CA ALA A 248 18.50 -10.12 17.57
C ALA A 248 18.23 -9.80 19.06
N ASP A 249 17.39 -10.62 19.68
CA ASP A 249 16.96 -10.54 21.08
C ASP A 249 16.16 -9.30 21.47
N ARG A 250 15.75 -8.49 20.49
CA ARG A 250 14.87 -7.32 20.68
C ARG A 250 13.43 -7.60 20.28
N ARG A 251 12.53 -6.72 20.72
CA ARG A 251 11.12 -6.69 20.28
C ARG A 251 10.82 -5.47 19.42
N TYR A 252 9.88 -5.63 18.50
CA TYR A 252 9.42 -4.54 17.65
C TYR A 252 7.91 -4.61 17.49
N THR A 253 7.32 -3.46 17.14
CA THR A 253 5.91 -3.36 16.74
C THR A 253 5.83 -2.94 15.27
N LEU A 254 5.16 -3.75 14.45
CA LEU A 254 4.68 -3.28 13.15
C LEU A 254 3.38 -2.50 13.37
N ALA A 255 3.34 -1.25 12.93
CA ALA A 255 2.17 -0.39 12.99
C ALA A 255 1.70 -0.02 11.57
N ILE A 256 0.40 -0.12 11.32
CA ILE A 256 -0.25 0.25 10.07
C ILE A 256 -1.33 1.28 10.38
N ASP A 257 -1.25 2.43 9.72
CA ASP A 257 -2.14 3.57 9.95
C ASP A 257 -3.54 3.35 9.36
N ALA A 258 -4.58 3.81 10.06
CA ALA A 258 -5.97 3.67 9.63
C ALA A 258 -6.31 4.52 8.39
N ALA A 259 -5.58 5.60 8.15
CA ALA A 259 -5.77 6.50 7.01
C ALA A 259 -5.40 5.87 5.66
N TRP A 260 -4.85 4.64 5.64
CA TRP A 260 -4.61 3.93 4.39
C TRP A 260 -5.94 3.60 3.70
N ARG A 261 -6.14 4.16 2.51
CA ARG A 261 -7.42 4.10 1.80
C ARG A 261 -7.58 2.84 0.95
N ASP A 262 -8.78 2.28 0.98
CA ASP A 262 -9.19 1.20 0.12
C ASP A 262 -9.52 1.66 -1.31
N ALA A 263 -9.92 0.73 -2.19
CA ALA A 263 -10.25 1.04 -3.58
C ALA A 263 -11.50 1.93 -3.74
N ALA A 264 -12.32 2.08 -2.70
CA ALA A 264 -13.45 3.00 -2.67
C ALA A 264 -13.09 4.36 -2.03
N GLY A 265 -11.82 4.56 -1.65
CA GLY A 265 -11.35 5.76 -0.99
C GLY A 265 -11.58 5.77 0.52
N GLN A 266 -12.09 4.69 1.13
CA GLN A 266 -12.38 4.66 2.56
C GLN A 266 -11.16 4.27 3.38
N PRO A 267 -10.94 4.86 4.57
CA PRO A 267 -9.87 4.43 5.46
C PRO A 267 -10.11 2.99 5.94
N LEU A 268 -9.09 2.39 6.56
CA LEU A 268 -9.27 1.15 7.31
C LEU A 268 -10.21 1.38 8.50
N VAL A 269 -10.90 0.32 8.93
CA VAL A 269 -11.78 0.30 10.11
C VAL A 269 -11.05 0.80 11.37
N ALA A 270 -9.79 0.44 11.52
CA ALA A 270 -8.94 0.76 12.66
C ALA A 270 -7.46 0.65 12.28
N PRO A 271 -6.54 1.29 13.03
CA PRO A 271 -5.12 1.02 12.87
C PRO A 271 -4.80 -0.42 13.27
N PHE A 272 -3.75 -0.99 12.70
CA PHE A 272 -3.27 -2.34 13.04
C PHE A 272 -1.92 -2.26 13.73
N ARG A 273 -1.74 -3.05 14.80
CA ARG A 273 -0.46 -3.17 15.50
C ARG A 273 -0.16 -4.64 15.74
N ARG A 274 1.09 -5.05 15.51
CA ARG A 274 1.57 -6.39 15.82
C ARG A 274 2.98 -6.37 16.40
N GLU A 275 3.09 -6.90 17.60
CA GLU A 275 4.38 -7.14 18.25
C GLU A 275 5.00 -8.47 17.81
N PHE A 276 6.32 -8.49 17.68
CA PHE A 276 7.10 -9.70 17.43
C PHE A 276 8.50 -9.59 18.03
N ARG A 277 9.15 -10.74 18.22
CA ARG A 277 10.54 -10.83 18.68
C ARG A 277 11.47 -11.10 17.50
N VAL A 278 12.73 -10.72 17.65
CA VAL A 278 13.76 -11.01 16.65
C VAL A 278 14.69 -12.07 17.19
N GLY A 279 14.77 -13.19 16.49
CA GLY A 279 15.70 -14.28 16.76
C GLY A 279 17.02 -14.11 16.00
N PRO A 280 17.95 -15.08 16.14
CA PRO A 280 19.21 -15.09 15.40
C PRO A 280 18.97 -15.13 13.88
N PRO A 281 19.96 -14.68 13.07
CA PRO A 281 19.85 -14.73 11.62
C PRO A 281 19.73 -16.18 11.11
N ARG A 282 19.04 -16.34 9.98
CA ARG A 282 18.93 -17.61 9.26
C ARG A 282 19.81 -17.58 8.02
N GLU A 283 20.83 -18.44 8.03
CA GLU A 283 21.89 -18.45 6.99
C GLU A 283 22.02 -19.80 6.30
N ARG A 284 21.23 -20.80 6.70
CA ARG A 284 21.28 -22.14 6.12
C ARG A 284 20.35 -22.25 4.93
N ALA A 285 20.83 -22.86 3.86
CA ALA A 285 20.02 -23.27 2.72
C ALA A 285 18.86 -24.18 3.14
N LEU A 286 17.78 -24.16 2.37
CA LEU A 286 16.67 -25.10 2.55
C LEU A 286 17.08 -26.50 2.12
N ASP A 287 16.75 -27.48 2.96
CA ASP A 287 16.90 -28.91 2.69
C ASP A 287 15.53 -29.61 2.65
N PRO A 288 15.03 -29.98 1.46
CA PRO A 288 13.78 -30.71 1.30
C PRO A 288 13.77 -32.09 1.97
N ALA A 289 14.93 -32.71 2.23
CA ALA A 289 15.00 -33.98 2.94
C ALA A 289 14.57 -33.86 4.42
N ALA A 290 14.59 -32.64 4.98
CA ALA A 290 14.12 -32.37 6.33
C ALA A 290 12.59 -32.16 6.42
N TRP A 291 11.87 -32.13 5.29
CA TRP A 291 10.42 -31.92 5.29
C TRP A 291 9.68 -33.20 5.70
N ARG A 292 8.63 -33.05 6.49
CA ARG A 292 7.79 -34.17 6.92
C ARG A 292 6.42 -34.10 6.27
N LEU A 293 5.99 -35.19 5.64
CA LEU A 293 4.72 -35.28 4.95
C LEU A 293 3.74 -36.13 5.78
N ASP A 294 2.55 -35.58 6.02
CA ASP A 294 1.40 -36.28 6.59
C ASP A 294 0.47 -36.66 5.45
N LEU A 295 0.43 -37.94 5.14
CA LEU A 295 -0.25 -38.43 3.95
C LEU A 295 -1.75 -38.65 4.24
N PRO A 296 -2.64 -38.19 3.36
CA PRO A 296 -4.07 -38.44 3.47
C PRO A 296 -4.43 -39.88 3.08
N ALA A 297 -5.61 -40.33 3.50
CA ALA A 297 -6.13 -41.64 3.11
C ALA A 297 -6.62 -41.63 1.65
N GLY A 298 -6.40 -42.72 0.92
CA GLY A 298 -6.98 -42.90 -0.41
C GLY A 298 -8.51 -42.89 -0.36
N GLY A 299 -9.14 -42.37 -1.40
CA GLY A 299 -10.60 -42.23 -1.50
C GLY A 299 -11.18 -41.02 -0.74
N THR A 300 -10.36 -40.27 0.01
CA THR A 300 -10.78 -39.07 0.75
C THR A 300 -10.39 -37.79 0.03
N ARG A 301 -10.90 -36.66 0.49
CA ARG A 301 -10.39 -35.31 0.13
C ARG A 301 -9.55 -34.71 1.26
N ASP A 302 -9.06 -35.53 2.18
CA ASP A 302 -8.28 -35.05 3.32
C ASP A 302 -7.02 -34.34 2.83
N ALA A 303 -6.57 -33.35 3.58
CA ALA A 303 -5.43 -32.54 3.18
C ALA A 303 -4.12 -33.32 3.30
N LEU A 304 -3.27 -33.24 2.26
CA LEU A 304 -1.84 -33.51 2.41
C LEU A 304 -1.25 -32.38 3.26
N ALA A 305 -0.54 -32.70 4.34
CA ALA A 305 0.18 -31.73 5.15
C ALA A 305 1.70 -31.88 4.96
N VAL A 306 2.38 -30.76 4.79
CA VAL A 306 3.85 -30.67 4.72
C VAL A 306 4.32 -29.79 5.86
N ARG A 307 5.25 -30.30 6.66
CA ARG A 307 5.85 -29.61 7.80
C ARG A 307 7.29 -29.26 7.50
N PHE A 308 7.63 -27.99 7.66
CA PHE A 308 8.96 -27.43 7.46
C PHE A 308 9.65 -27.19 8.80
N PRO A 309 10.99 -27.33 8.88
CA PRO A 309 11.73 -27.04 10.10
C PRO A 309 11.81 -25.52 10.41
N VAL A 310 11.53 -24.68 9.42
CA VAL A 310 11.60 -23.21 9.49
C VAL A 310 10.44 -22.59 8.72
N PRO A 311 10.00 -21.36 9.07
CA PRO A 311 8.98 -20.65 8.30
C PRO A 311 9.46 -20.39 6.87
N LEU A 312 8.63 -20.73 5.88
CA LEU A 312 8.89 -20.38 4.48
C LEU A 312 8.16 -19.10 4.05
N ASP A 313 8.58 -18.52 2.93
CA ASP A 313 7.94 -17.31 2.42
C ASP A 313 6.47 -17.57 2.04
N TYR A 314 5.55 -16.83 2.68
CA TYR A 314 4.11 -16.99 2.49
C TYR A 314 3.68 -16.77 1.04
N GLY A 315 4.17 -15.72 0.39
CA GLY A 315 3.77 -15.39 -0.98
C GLY A 315 4.20 -16.47 -1.97
N LEU A 316 5.38 -17.03 -1.78
CA LEU A 316 5.93 -18.10 -2.61
C LEU A 316 5.25 -19.44 -2.34
N LEU A 317 4.95 -19.79 -1.09
CA LEU A 317 4.21 -21.02 -0.74
C LEU A 317 2.87 -21.15 -1.48
N GLN A 318 2.26 -20.03 -1.87
CA GLN A 318 1.02 -20.00 -2.68
C GLN A 318 1.26 -20.45 -4.13
N SER A 319 2.47 -20.28 -4.68
CA SER A 319 2.76 -20.48 -6.11
C SER A 319 3.83 -21.53 -6.44
N THR A 320 4.80 -21.75 -5.55
CA THR A 320 6.04 -22.49 -5.87
C THR A 320 6.06 -23.91 -5.32
N LEU A 321 5.12 -24.29 -4.44
CA LEU A 321 4.94 -25.65 -3.95
C LEU A 321 3.65 -26.26 -4.54
N ARG A 322 3.75 -27.44 -5.16
CA ARG A 322 2.67 -28.06 -5.94
C ARG A 322 2.63 -29.56 -5.77
N VAL A 323 1.46 -30.16 -5.93
CA VAL A 323 1.31 -31.62 -6.01
C VAL A 323 1.09 -32.06 -7.45
N ARG A 324 1.76 -33.13 -7.87
CA ARG A 324 1.58 -33.79 -9.17
C ARG A 324 1.28 -35.26 -8.98
N THR A 325 0.57 -35.85 -9.93
CA THR A 325 0.48 -37.32 -10.07
C THR A 325 1.85 -37.90 -10.40
N GLY A 326 2.03 -39.21 -10.22
CA GLY A 326 3.25 -39.91 -10.64
C GLY A 326 3.52 -39.90 -12.15
N GLU A 327 2.56 -39.43 -12.96
CA GLU A 327 2.74 -39.16 -14.40
C GLU A 327 3.13 -37.70 -14.68
N GLY A 328 3.40 -36.90 -13.64
CA GLY A 328 3.80 -35.50 -13.76
C GLY A 328 2.62 -34.53 -13.97
N ARG A 329 1.37 -34.98 -14.00
CA ARG A 329 0.20 -34.09 -14.18
C ARG A 329 -0.10 -33.30 -12.88
N PRO A 330 -0.24 -31.97 -12.93
CA PRO A 330 -0.55 -31.16 -11.73
C PRO A 330 -1.93 -31.47 -11.17
N LEU A 331 -2.05 -31.49 -9.84
CA LEU A 331 -3.34 -31.62 -9.15
C LEU A 331 -3.89 -30.23 -8.81
N ALA A 332 -5.17 -30.02 -9.12
CA ALA A 332 -5.91 -28.85 -8.67
C ALA A 332 -6.42 -29.07 -7.24
N GLY A 333 -6.25 -28.06 -6.39
CA GLY A 333 -6.66 -28.09 -5.00
C GLY A 333 -6.54 -26.73 -4.33
N GLU A 334 -6.97 -26.67 -3.09
CA GLU A 334 -6.84 -25.51 -2.21
C GLU A 334 -5.58 -25.63 -1.38
N ILE A 335 -4.86 -24.52 -1.24
CA ILE A 335 -3.67 -24.40 -0.42
C ILE A 335 -4.02 -23.60 0.83
N ARG A 336 -3.54 -24.04 1.99
CA ARG A 336 -3.50 -23.23 3.22
C ARG A 336 -2.09 -23.22 3.78
N VAL A 337 -1.69 -22.08 4.32
CA VAL A 337 -0.41 -21.88 5.01
C VAL A 337 -0.73 -21.55 6.47
N GLU A 338 -0.14 -22.31 7.38
CA GLU A 338 -0.55 -22.40 8.78
C GLU A 338 0.68 -22.46 9.69
N GLN A 339 0.45 -22.30 11.00
CA GLN A 339 1.47 -22.49 12.04
C GLN A 339 2.74 -21.63 11.82
N GLY A 340 2.59 -20.33 11.56
CA GLY A 340 3.74 -19.46 11.29
C GLY A 340 4.51 -19.89 10.05
N GLU A 341 3.80 -20.29 8.99
CA GLU A 341 4.38 -20.72 7.71
C GLU A 341 5.31 -21.94 7.79
N THR A 342 5.24 -22.69 8.90
CA THR A 342 5.93 -23.98 9.07
C THR A 342 5.06 -25.16 8.65
N ARG A 343 3.78 -24.93 8.35
CA ARG A 343 2.86 -25.95 7.85
C ARG A 343 2.16 -25.48 6.58
N TRP A 344 2.23 -26.30 5.54
CA TRP A 344 1.52 -26.10 4.28
C TRP A 344 0.57 -27.27 4.06
N THR A 345 -0.68 -27.00 3.70
CA THR A 345 -1.68 -28.03 3.44
C THR A 345 -2.25 -27.91 2.04
N PHE A 346 -2.54 -29.05 1.43
CA PHE A 346 -3.16 -29.15 0.11
C PHE A 346 -4.38 -30.06 0.15
N THR A 347 -5.55 -29.48 -0.09
CA THR A 347 -6.83 -30.20 -0.17
C THR A 347 -7.21 -30.36 -1.64
N PRO A 348 -7.23 -31.58 -2.21
CA PRO A 348 -7.53 -31.75 -3.63
C PRO A 348 -9.01 -31.49 -3.93
N ARG A 349 -9.31 -31.08 -5.17
CA ARG A 349 -10.70 -30.91 -5.63
C ARG A 349 -11.45 -32.23 -5.74
N ALA A 350 -10.74 -33.31 -6.10
CA ALA A 350 -11.27 -34.66 -6.20
C ALA A 350 -10.59 -35.57 -5.17
N PRO A 351 -11.25 -36.67 -4.75
CA PRO A 351 -10.64 -37.60 -3.80
C PRO A 351 -9.31 -38.18 -4.29
N TRP A 352 -8.39 -38.43 -3.37
CA TRP A 352 -7.11 -39.05 -3.66
C TRP A 352 -7.30 -40.44 -4.26
N ARG A 353 -6.61 -40.73 -5.36
CA ARG A 353 -6.56 -42.08 -5.92
C ARG A 353 -5.35 -42.80 -5.32
N PRO A 354 -5.45 -44.10 -5.02
CA PRO A 354 -4.27 -44.87 -4.64
C PRO A 354 -3.23 -44.82 -5.76
N GLY A 355 -1.97 -44.50 -5.44
CA GLY A 355 -0.95 -44.32 -6.46
C GLY A 355 0.26 -43.51 -6.01
N ALA A 356 1.19 -43.30 -6.94
CA ALA A 356 2.36 -42.45 -6.75
C ALA A 356 2.02 -40.99 -7.05
N TYR A 357 2.62 -40.09 -6.29
CA TYR A 357 2.49 -38.64 -6.38
C TYR A 357 3.83 -37.98 -6.08
N GLU A 358 3.92 -36.70 -6.43
CA GLU A 358 5.11 -35.89 -6.23
C GLU A 358 4.71 -34.56 -5.60
N LEU A 359 5.43 -34.16 -4.55
CA LEU A 359 5.47 -32.78 -4.09
C LEU A 359 6.63 -32.08 -4.79
N VAL A 360 6.31 -31.06 -5.59
CA VAL A 360 7.28 -30.33 -6.41
C VAL A 360 7.43 -28.92 -5.88
N ALA A 361 8.67 -28.58 -5.50
CA ALA A 361 9.07 -27.24 -5.09
C ALA A 361 9.91 -26.58 -6.19
N ALA A 362 9.54 -25.37 -6.61
CA ALA A 362 10.31 -24.61 -7.59
C ALA A 362 11.64 -24.11 -6.99
N ALA A 363 12.66 -23.90 -7.83
CA ALA A 363 13.97 -23.38 -7.42
C ALA A 363 13.91 -21.97 -6.80
N THR A 364 12.81 -21.25 -7.01
CA THR A 364 12.54 -19.92 -6.46
C THR A 364 11.94 -19.94 -5.06
N LEU A 365 11.57 -21.10 -4.51
CA LEU A 365 11.12 -21.21 -3.12
C LEU A 365 12.26 -20.84 -2.16
N GLU A 366 11.96 -19.99 -1.20
CA GLU A 366 12.88 -19.53 -0.17
C GLU A 366 12.20 -19.43 1.21
N ASP A 367 13.03 -19.36 2.24
CA ASP A 367 12.60 -18.99 3.58
C ASP A 367 12.39 -17.47 3.73
N VAL A 368 11.93 -17.06 4.90
CA VAL A 368 11.68 -15.65 5.23
C VAL A 368 12.95 -14.77 5.24
N ALA A 369 14.15 -15.36 5.15
CA ALA A 369 15.44 -14.69 5.07
C ALA A 369 16.10 -14.83 3.68
N GLY A 370 15.38 -15.37 2.69
CA GLY A 370 15.84 -15.49 1.31
C GLY A 370 16.70 -16.72 1.01
N ASN A 371 16.87 -17.65 1.95
CA ASN A 371 17.61 -18.88 1.71
C ASN A 371 16.79 -19.81 0.82
N ARG A 372 17.39 -20.29 -0.26
CA ARG A 372 16.75 -21.17 -1.26
C ARG A 372 17.15 -22.63 -1.06
N ILE A 373 16.49 -23.50 -1.80
CA ILE A 373 16.84 -24.93 -1.87
C ILE A 373 18.30 -25.08 -2.35
N GLY A 374 19.14 -25.63 -1.45
CA GLY A 374 20.57 -25.85 -1.69
C GLY A 374 21.43 -24.59 -1.81
N ARG A 375 20.90 -23.38 -1.58
CA ARG A 375 21.67 -22.13 -1.70
C ARG A 375 21.31 -21.12 -0.59
N PRO A 376 22.26 -20.72 0.27
CA PRO A 376 22.04 -19.66 1.25
C PRO A 376 21.90 -18.28 0.57
N PHE A 377 21.25 -17.35 1.26
CA PHE A 377 21.11 -15.96 0.80
C PHE A 377 22.45 -15.22 0.85
N GLU A 378 23.13 -15.29 2.00
CA GLU A 378 24.49 -14.80 2.16
C GLU A 378 25.47 -15.79 1.53
N VAL A 379 26.40 -15.27 0.73
CA VAL A 379 27.51 -16.02 0.17
C VAL A 379 28.78 -15.34 0.62
N ASP A 380 29.60 -16.03 1.42
CA ASP A 380 30.90 -15.51 1.84
C ASP A 380 31.76 -15.16 0.61
N ALA A 381 32.37 -13.98 0.62
CA ALA A 381 33.28 -13.54 -0.44
C ALA A 381 34.56 -14.41 -0.54
N ALA A 382 34.80 -15.29 0.45
CA ALA A 382 35.94 -16.19 0.49
C ALA A 382 35.55 -17.63 0.08
N GLY A 383 35.52 -17.89 -1.23
CA GLY A 383 35.96 -19.16 -1.80
C GLY A 383 35.05 -20.40 -1.73
N ALA A 384 33.96 -20.45 -0.97
CA ALA A 384 33.04 -21.59 -1.03
C ALA A 384 32.08 -21.46 -2.22
N ARG A 385 32.42 -22.10 -3.35
CA ARG A 385 31.48 -22.32 -4.46
C ARG A 385 30.36 -23.26 -3.98
N GLY A 386 29.33 -22.69 -3.35
CA GLY A 386 28.02 -23.35 -3.26
C GLY A 386 27.49 -23.67 -4.66
N PRO A 387 26.52 -24.59 -4.81
CA PRO A 387 26.01 -24.97 -6.12
C PRO A 387 25.61 -23.73 -6.93
N GLU A 388 26.13 -23.64 -8.15
CA GLU A 388 26.10 -22.44 -9.01
C GLU A 388 24.66 -21.97 -9.34
N ARG A 389 23.67 -22.86 -9.18
CA ARG A 389 22.25 -22.59 -9.40
C ARG A 389 21.39 -23.26 -8.33
N ALA A 390 20.44 -22.51 -7.77
CA ALA A 390 19.35 -23.10 -6.99
C ALA A 390 18.59 -24.10 -7.86
N ARG A 391 18.24 -25.25 -7.31
CA ARG A 391 17.49 -26.31 -8.00
C ARG A 391 16.15 -26.51 -7.31
N GLY A 392 15.10 -26.81 -8.08
CA GLY A 392 13.84 -27.25 -7.49
C GLY A 392 14.02 -28.59 -6.80
N ALA A 393 13.01 -29.00 -6.04
CA ALA A 393 12.98 -30.29 -5.38
C ALA A 393 11.75 -31.09 -5.77
N VAL A 394 11.90 -32.41 -5.83
CA VAL A 394 10.80 -33.36 -6.02
C VAL A 394 10.86 -34.34 -4.87
N VAL A 395 9.80 -34.36 -4.05
CA VAL A 395 9.65 -35.28 -2.93
C VAL A 395 8.56 -36.29 -3.31
N PRO A 396 8.91 -37.53 -3.68
CA PRO A 396 7.93 -38.55 -4.04
C PRO A 396 7.17 -39.05 -2.81
N PHE A 397 5.89 -39.33 -2.96
CA PHE A 397 5.06 -39.99 -1.94
C PHE A 397 4.02 -40.92 -2.57
N ARG A 398 3.40 -41.78 -1.75
CA ARG A 398 2.37 -42.72 -2.22
C ARG A 398 1.12 -42.64 -1.36
N ILE A 399 -0.03 -42.61 -2.00
CA ILE A 399 -1.33 -42.75 -1.33
C ILE A 399 -1.75 -44.22 -1.39
N GLY A 400 -2.05 -44.80 -0.23
CA GLY A 400 -2.56 -46.16 -0.08
C GLY A 400 -4.04 -46.28 -0.45
N ARG A 401 -4.56 -47.52 -0.47
CA ARG A 401 -6.01 -47.75 -0.51
C ARG A 401 -6.65 -47.29 0.80
N ALA A 402 -7.92 -46.91 0.76
CA ALA A 402 -8.69 -46.64 1.99
C ALA A 402 -8.57 -47.85 2.92
N SER A 403 -8.17 -47.61 4.17
CA SER A 403 -8.19 -48.67 5.18
C SER A 403 -9.66 -49.00 5.46
N SER A 404 -10.09 -50.19 5.04
CA SER A 404 -11.40 -50.73 5.39
C SER A 404 -11.34 -51.22 6.84
N THR A 405 -11.41 -50.30 7.80
CA THR A 405 -11.76 -50.68 9.18
C THR A 405 -13.24 -51.03 9.17
N ARG A 406 -13.51 -52.34 9.25
CA ARG A 406 -14.81 -52.91 9.57
C ARG A 406 -15.14 -52.69 11.03
#